data_AF-A0A936EMB3-F1
#
_entry.id   AF-A0A936EMB3-F1
#
_cell.length_a   1.000
_cell.length_b   1.000
_cell.length_c   1.000
_cell.angle_alpha   90.00
_cell.angle_beta   90.00
_cell.angle_gamma   90.00
#
_symmetry.space_group_name_H-M   'P 1'
#
loop_
_entity.id
_entity.type
_entity.pdbx_description
1 polymer ?
#
loop_
_entity_poly.entity_id
_entity_poly.type
_entity_poly.pdbx_seq_one_letter_code
_entity_poly.pdbx_strand_id
1 'polypeptide(L)' 'MRRALKNIKASILWVHDEEDDITPWADALKVKEDNHSNIKFVLTKGLGHRKIYHDESIKKQVTDFIEKR' A
#
# COMPACT_ATOMS: atom_id res chain seq x y z
N MET A 1 3.32 11.36 -4.87
CA MET A 1 3.72 10.61 -3.66
C MET A 1 5.24 10.61 -3.40
N ARG A 2 6.10 10.20 -4.34
CA ARG A 2 7.57 10.07 -4.15
C ARG A 2 8.26 11.22 -3.41
N ARG A 3 7.99 12.48 -3.79
CA ARG A 3 8.56 13.66 -3.11
C ARG A 3 8.22 13.75 -1.62
N ALA A 4 6.98 13.41 -1.25
CA ALA A 4 6.52 13.49 0.13
C ALA A 4 7.12 12.37 1.00
N LEU A 5 7.23 11.16 0.47
CA LEU A 5 7.74 9.98 1.19
C LEU A 5 9.17 10.14 1.68
N LYS A 6 9.99 10.97 1.02
CA LYS A 6 11.34 11.32 1.49
C LYS A 6 11.36 11.99 2.86
N ASN A 7 10.27 12.67 3.24
CA ASN A 7 10.19 13.44 4.48
C ASN A 7 9.29 12.80 5.54
N ILE A 8 8.50 11.78 5.17
CA ILE A 8 7.61 11.10 6.10
C ILE A 8 8.43 10.10 6.91
N LYS A 9 8.48 10.30 8.23
CA LYS A 9 9.16 9.39 9.18
C LYS A 9 8.23 8.34 9.80
N ALA A 10 6.92 8.53 9.67
CA ALA A 10 5.94 7.59 10.20
C ALA A 10 6.03 6.24 9.47
N SER A 11 5.69 5.16 10.15
CA SER A 11 5.46 3.86 9.51
C SER A 11 4.28 3.98 8.54
N ILE A 12 4.44 3.43 7.35
CA ILE A 12 3.44 3.46 6.27
C ILE A 12 3.10 2.01 5.90
N LEU A 13 1.81 1.68 5.92
CA LEU A 13 1.29 0.50 5.26
C LEU A 13 0.75 0.93 3.89
N TRP A 14 1.35 0.42 2.82
CA TRP A 14 0.92 0.69 1.44
C TRP A 14 0.22 -0.54 0.88
N VAL A 15 -1.10 -0.48 0.72
CA VAL A 15 -1.90 -1.56 0.14
C VAL A 15 -2.25 -1.20 -1.29
N HIS A 16 -2.02 -2.12 -2.24
CA HIS A 16 -2.28 -1.88 -3.65
C HIS A 16 -2.61 -3.19 -4.38
N ASP A 17 -3.53 -3.14 -5.34
CA ASP A 17 -3.84 -4.28 -6.21
C ASP A 17 -3.10 -4.13 -7.55
N GLU A 18 -2.46 -5.20 -8.01
CA GLU A 18 -1.68 -5.16 -9.27
C GLU A 18 -2.58 -4.97 -10.51
N GLU A 19 -3.87 -5.27 -10.40
CA GLU A 19 -4.87 -5.17 -11.47
C GLU A 19 -5.78 -3.95 -11.30
N ASP A 20 -5.36 -2.96 -10.49
CA ASP A 20 -6.04 -1.66 -10.38
C ASP A 20 -5.93 -0.88 -11.71
N ASP A 21 -7.09 -0.65 -12.33
CA ASP A 21 -7.25 0.05 -13.61
C ASP A 21 -7.36 1.58 -13.46
N ILE A 22 -7.61 2.07 -12.24
CA ILE A 22 -7.76 3.50 -11.92
C ILE A 22 -6.44 4.09 -11.46
N THR A 23 -5.72 3.38 -10.60
CA THR A 23 -4.36 3.73 -10.16
C THR A 23 -3.40 2.61 -10.53
N PRO A 24 -2.77 2.65 -11.72
CA PRO A 24 -1.94 1.55 -12.21
C PRO A 24 -0.76 1.22 -11.30
N TRP A 25 -0.49 -0.08 -11.15
CA TRP A 25 0.64 -0.60 -10.36
C TRP A 25 1.99 -0.01 -10.78
N ALA A 26 2.18 0.28 -12.08
CA ALA A 26 3.42 0.85 -12.61
C ALA A 26 3.85 2.17 -11.90
N ASP A 27 2.90 2.95 -11.38
CA ASP A 27 3.23 4.18 -10.65
C ASP A 27 3.62 3.92 -9.19
N ALA A 28 2.97 2.95 -8.54
CA ALA A 28 3.33 2.54 -7.18
C ALA A 28 4.63 1.72 -7.14
N LEU A 29 4.96 1.01 -8.23
CA LEU A 29 6.23 0.29 -8.37
C LEU A 29 7.44 1.22 -8.22
N LYS A 30 7.39 2.42 -8.82
CA LYS A 30 8.45 3.45 -8.68
C LYS A 30 8.70 3.82 -7.22
N VAL A 31 7.65 3.82 -6.38
CA VAL A 31 7.78 4.08 -4.94
C VAL A 31 8.39 2.87 -4.22
N LYS A 32 8.01 1.66 -4.62
CA LYS A 32 8.57 0.44 -4.06
C LYS A 32 10.07 0.32 -4.36
N GLU A 33 10.48 0.69 -5.56
CA GLU A 33 11.89 0.70 -6.00
C GLU A 33 12.76 1.72 -5.26
N ASP A 34 12.15 2.81 -4.75
CA ASP A 34 12.84 3.79 -3.89
C ASP A 34 13.25 3.18 -2.53
N ASN A 35 12.80 1.96 -2.19
CA ASN A 35 13.22 1.15 -1.03
C ASN A 35 13.19 1.91 0.32
N HIS A 36 12.12 2.66 0.56
CA HIS A 36 11.88 3.34 1.82
C HIS A 36 11.74 2.35 2.98
N SER A 37 12.60 2.48 4.00
CA SER A 37 12.62 1.57 5.17
C SER A 37 11.37 1.64 6.05
N ASN A 38 10.61 2.73 5.96
CA ASN A 38 9.39 2.95 6.74
C ASN A 38 8.11 2.55 5.99
N ILE A 39 8.21 1.95 4.80
CA ILE A 39 7.05 1.49 4.03
C ILE A 39 6.97 -0.03 4.01
N LYS A 40 5.83 -0.56 4.44
CA LYS A 40 5.45 -1.96 4.25
C LYS A 40 4.44 -2.05 3.12
N PHE A 41 4.83 -2.72 2.03
CA PHE A 41 3.92 -2.98 0.90
C PHE A 41 3.10 -4.25 1.14
N VAL A 42 1.82 -4.18 0.78
CA VAL A 42 0.88 -5.29 0.69
C VAL A 42 0.30 -5.27 -0.71
N LEU A 43 0.64 -6.29 -1.50
CA LEU A 43 0.18 -6.41 -2.89
C LEU A 43 -0.90 -7.47 -2.98
N THR A 44 -1.97 -7.14 -3.69
CA THR A 44 -3.07 -8.06 -4.00
C THR A 44 -3.20 -8.24 -5.51
N LYS A 45 -3.94 -9.27 -5.92
CA LYS A 45 -4.28 -9.54 -7.32
C LYS A 45 -5.78 -9.82 -7.43
N GLY A 46 -6.43 -9.26 -8.44
CA GLY A 46 -7.84 -9.53 -8.75
C GLY A 46 -8.86 -8.84 -7.84
N LEU A 47 -8.43 -7.99 -6.89
CA LEU A 47 -9.32 -7.17 -6.09
C LEU A 47 -9.65 -5.84 -6.79
N GLY A 48 -8.74 -5.35 -7.63
CA GLY A 48 -8.81 -4.05 -8.28
C GLY A 48 -9.00 -2.88 -7.29
N HIS A 49 -9.39 -1.72 -7.81
CA HIS A 49 -9.46 -0.48 -7.04
C HIS A 49 -10.44 -0.50 -5.87
N ARG A 50 -11.55 -1.25 -5.98
CA ARG A 50 -12.66 -1.18 -5.02
C ARG A 50 -12.69 -2.33 -4.03
N LYS A 51 -12.49 -3.57 -4.48
CA LYS A 51 -12.68 -4.73 -3.60
C LYS A 51 -11.59 -4.84 -2.54
N ILE A 52 -10.43 -4.23 -2.77
CA ILE A 52 -9.31 -4.20 -1.82
C ILE A 52 -9.72 -3.63 -0.45
N TYR A 53 -10.66 -2.69 -0.41
CA TYR A 53 -11.19 -2.12 0.84
C TYR A 53 -12.22 -3.02 1.54
N HIS A 54 -12.83 -3.95 0.80
CA HIS A 54 -13.85 -4.86 1.31
C HIS A 54 -13.26 -6.21 1.73
N ASP A 55 -12.05 -6.54 1.27
CA ASP A 55 -11.36 -7.77 1.63
C ASP A 55 -11.04 -7.83 3.14
N GLU A 56 -11.52 -8.88 3.79
CA GLU A 56 -11.37 -9.05 5.24
C GLU A 56 -9.92 -9.23 5.66
N SER A 57 -9.08 -9.85 4.82
CA SER A 57 -7.66 -10.01 5.11
C SER A 57 -6.92 -8.66 5.07
N ILE A 58 -7.32 -7.78 4.15
CA ILE A 58 -6.78 -6.42 4.06
C ILE A 58 -7.23 -5.58 5.25
N LYS A 59 -8.53 -5.59 5.60
CA LYS A 59 -9.03 -4.89 6.79
C LYS A 59 -8.27 -5.31 8.04
N LYS A 60 -8.08 -6.62 8.22
CA LYS A 60 -7.32 -7.15 9.36
C LYS A 60 -5.87 -6.64 9.36
N GLN A 61 -5.19 -6.61 8.21
CA GLN A 61 -3.84 -6.07 8.13
C GLN A 61 -3.77 -4.59 8.50
N VAL A 62 -4.78 -3.81 8.12
CA VAL A 62 -4.87 -2.39 8.48
C VAL A 62 -5.11 -2.22 9.99
N THR A 63 -6.04 -2.96 10.58
CA THR A 63 -6.29 -2.89 12.04
C THR A 63 -5.07 -3.33 12.83
N ASP A 64 -4.45 -4.46 12.46
CA ASP A 64 -3.23 -4.97 13.08
C ASP A 64 -2.09 -3.94 13.00
N PHE A 65 -2.00 -3.18 11.90
CA PHE A 65 -0.98 -2.15 11.72
C PHE A 65 -1.21 -0.92 12.61
N ILE A 66 -2.48 -0.55 12.86
CA ILE A 66 -2.83 0.58 13.72
C ILE A 66 -2.68 0.21 15.21
N GLU A 67 -3.03 -1.01 15.59
CA GLU A 67 -2.99 -1.49 16.97
C GLU A 67 -1.57 -1.78 17.47
N LYS A 68 -0.65 -2.16 16.58
CA LYS A 68 0.77 -2.43 16.91
C LYS A 68 1.63 -1.16 17.12
N ARG A 69 1.03 -0.09 17.65
CA ARG A 69 1.74 1.16 17.99
C ARG A 69 2.58 1.01 19.26
#